data_AF-A0AAV4R1P9-F1
#
_entry.id   AF-A0AAV4R1P9-F1
#
_cell.length_a   1.000
_cell.length_b   1.000
_cell.length_c   1.000
_cell.angle_alpha   90.00
_cell.angle_beta   90.00
_cell.angle_gamma   90.00
#
_symmetry.space_group_name_H-M   'P 1'
#
loop_
_entity.id
_entity.type
_entity.pdbx_description
1 polymer ?
#
loop_
_entity_poly.entity_id
_entity_poly.type
_entity_poly.pdbx_seq_one_letter_code
_entity_poly.pdbx_strand_id
1 'polypeptide(L)'
;MTVDPKYEYASESSLQHANYMKNSKAIGVLWGVFTICFAIIVVVVFIQPHWLGDTQESRGTGHFGLWQACRMVQDGQDVICEGKLTDFNSIPTPAFRAATVFIGLSVVIILLCICCMVLFFVFHSSTVFHICGWMQVFCGE
;
A
#
# COMPACT_ATOMS: atom_id res chain seq x y z
N MET A 1 54.53 1.88 -22.11
CA MET A 1 53.86 1.31 -20.93
C MET A 1 52.58 0.68 -21.45
N THR A 2 52.64 -0.60 -21.82
CA THR A 2 51.46 -1.39 -22.20
C THR A 2 50.80 -1.77 -20.89
N VAL A 3 49.64 -1.22 -20.64
CA VAL A 3 48.95 -1.50 -19.40
C VAL A 3 48.26 -2.88 -19.58
N ASP A 4 48.35 -3.77 -18.58
CA ASP A 4 47.97 -5.20 -18.63
C ASP A 4 46.45 -5.50 -18.82
N PRO A 5 45.97 -6.29 -19.79
CA PRO A 5 44.53 -6.52 -20.03
C PRO A 5 43.64 -6.69 -18.77
N LYS A 6 44.17 -7.32 -17.71
CA LYS A 6 43.54 -7.45 -16.39
C LYS A 6 43.13 -6.13 -15.70
N TYR A 7 43.90 -5.04 -15.78
CA TYR A 7 43.48 -3.75 -15.18
C TYR A 7 42.36 -3.09 -16.00
N GLU A 8 42.36 -3.28 -17.32
CA GLU A 8 41.33 -2.76 -18.23
C GLU A 8 39.98 -3.42 -17.92
N TYR A 9 39.93 -4.75 -17.81
CA TYR A 9 38.70 -5.46 -17.44
C TYR A 9 38.21 -5.11 -16.02
N ALA A 10 39.13 -4.88 -15.08
CA ALA A 10 38.78 -4.47 -13.72
C ALA A 10 38.21 -3.02 -13.68
N SER A 11 38.74 -2.12 -14.52
CA SER A 11 38.23 -0.75 -14.60
C SER A 11 36.85 -0.71 -15.27
N GLU A 12 36.66 -1.45 -16.36
CA GLU A 12 35.37 -1.56 -17.07
C GLU A 12 34.27 -2.15 -16.17
N SER A 13 34.57 -3.24 -15.46
CA SER A 13 33.62 -3.85 -14.51
C SER A 13 33.28 -2.90 -13.36
N SER A 14 34.26 -2.18 -12.79
CA SER A 14 34.00 -1.20 -11.73
C SER A 14 33.12 -0.03 -12.20
N LEU A 15 33.29 0.42 -13.44
CA LEU A 15 32.47 1.47 -14.05
C LEU A 15 31.04 1.00 -14.31
N GLN A 16 30.87 -0.23 -14.80
CA GLN A 16 29.54 -0.87 -14.96
C GLN A 16 28.83 -1.01 -13.61
N HIS A 17 29.53 -1.47 -12.56
CA HIS A 17 28.98 -1.57 -11.21
C HIS A 17 28.54 -0.20 -10.65
N ALA A 18 29.36 0.84 -10.83
CA ALA A 18 29.01 2.19 -10.38
C ALA A 18 27.77 2.75 -11.11
N ASN A 19 27.66 2.55 -12.43
CA ASN A 19 26.49 2.95 -13.21
C ASN A 19 25.24 2.17 -12.79
N TYR A 20 25.37 0.85 -12.56
CA TYR A 20 24.28 0.00 -12.06
C TYR A 20 23.77 0.48 -10.70
N MET A 21 24.66 0.81 -9.76
CA MET A 21 24.29 1.32 -8.43
C MET A 21 23.54 2.67 -8.49
N LYS A 22 23.89 3.55 -9.43
CA LYS A 22 23.18 4.83 -9.62
C LYS A 22 21.79 4.60 -10.24
N ASN A 23 21.69 3.72 -11.22
CA ASN A 23 20.44 3.38 -11.88
C ASN A 23 19.49 2.64 -10.93
N SER A 24 20.00 1.72 -10.10
CA SER A 24 19.19 0.99 -9.11
C SER A 24 18.62 1.92 -8.03
N LYS A 25 19.41 2.91 -7.58
CA LYS A 25 18.93 3.98 -6.69
C LYS A 25 17.78 4.79 -7.30
N ALA A 26 17.89 5.17 -8.58
CA ALA A 26 16.84 5.89 -9.28
C ALA A 26 15.53 5.07 -9.37
N ILE A 27 15.64 3.76 -9.66
CA ILE A 27 14.50 2.84 -9.66
C ILE A 27 13.86 2.75 -8.27
N GLY A 28 14.67 2.70 -7.20
CA GLY A 28 14.18 2.69 -5.82
C GLY A 28 13.39 3.95 -5.45
N VAL A 29 13.86 5.13 -5.86
CA VAL A 29 13.13 6.39 -5.66
C VAL A 29 11.80 6.38 -6.41
N LEU A 30 11.80 5.97 -7.68
CA LEU A 30 10.59 5.88 -8.48
C LEU A 30 9.55 4.91 -7.88
N TRP A 31 10.02 3.76 -7.39
CA TRP A 31 9.18 2.79 -6.69
C TRP A 31 8.54 3.42 -5.45
N GLY A 32 9.34 4.11 -4.61
CA GLY A 32 8.83 4.80 -3.42
C GLY A 32 7.74 5.83 -3.73
N VAL A 33 7.92 6.63 -4.79
CA VAL A 33 6.90 7.60 -5.24
C VAL A 33 5.60 6.88 -5.63
N PHE A 34 5.68 5.84 -6.46
CA PHE A 34 4.49 5.08 -6.85
C PHE A 34 3.81 4.39 -5.68
N THR A 35 4.57 3.84 -4.73
CA THR A 35 4.03 3.22 -3.50
C THR A 35 3.28 4.24 -2.65
N ILE A 36 3.80 5.46 -2.49
CA ILE A 36 3.13 6.52 -1.74
C ILE A 36 1.83 6.94 -2.44
N CYS A 37 1.87 7.17 -3.76
CA CYS A 37 0.67 7.50 -4.53
C CYS A 37 -0.38 6.39 -4.42
N PHE A 38 0.03 5.12 -4.51
CA PHE A 38 -0.87 3.98 -4.37
C PHE A 38 -1.46 3.89 -2.96
N ALA A 39 -0.67 4.15 -1.91
CA ALA A 39 -1.15 4.16 -0.53
C ALA A 39 -2.27 5.18 -0.33
N ILE A 40 -2.13 6.39 -0.89
CA ILE A 40 -3.17 7.43 -0.84
C ILE A 40 -4.45 6.91 -1.48
N ILE A 41 -4.37 6.30 -2.66
CA ILE A 41 -5.54 5.73 -3.36
C ILE A 41 -6.22 4.66 -2.51
N VAL A 42 -5.46 3.71 -1.95
CA VAL A 42 -6.03 2.63 -1.14
C VAL A 42 -6.70 3.16 0.13
N VAL A 43 -6.10 4.16 0.79
CA VAL A 43 -6.70 4.81 1.97
C VAL A 43 -7.98 5.55 1.60
N VAL A 44 -7.99 6.30 0.49
CA VAL A 44 -9.19 6.99 -0.01
C VAL A 44 -10.30 5.98 -0.29
N VAL A 45 -10.00 4.91 -1.01
CA VAL A 45 -10.95 3.83 -1.32
C VAL A 45 -11.52 3.18 -0.05
N PHE A 46 -10.72 3.02 1.00
CA PHE A 46 -11.16 2.44 2.27
C PHE A 46 -12.12 3.37 3.05
N ILE A 47 -11.90 4.68 3.02
CA ILE A 47 -12.70 5.67 3.74
C ILE A 47 -13.92 6.14 2.91
N GLN A 48 -13.86 5.97 1.59
CA GLN A 48 -14.87 6.48 0.67
C GLN A 48 -16.29 5.99 1.03
N PRO A 49 -17.25 6.89 1.28
CA PRO A 49 -18.61 6.53 1.66
C PRO A 49 -19.51 6.19 0.46
N HIS A 50 -18.97 6.27 -0.76
CA HIS A 50 -19.70 6.03 -2.02
C HIS A 50 -19.00 4.94 -2.84
N TRP A 51 -19.21 3.70 -2.46
CA TRP A 51 -18.80 2.50 -3.19
C TRP A 51 -19.83 2.08 -4.23
N LEU A 52 -21.11 2.09 -3.83
CA LEU A 52 -22.24 1.94 -4.74
C LEU A 52 -23.03 3.23 -4.71
N GLY A 53 -23.19 3.85 -5.89
CA GLY A 53 -24.00 5.04 -6.06
C GLY A 53 -25.46 4.68 -6.27
N ASP A 54 -26.35 5.36 -5.55
CA ASP A 54 -27.78 5.34 -5.88
C ASP A 54 -28.13 6.53 -6.81
N THR A 55 -29.16 6.37 -7.63
CA THR A 55 -29.63 7.44 -8.52
C THR A 55 -30.66 8.33 -7.82
N GLN A 56 -30.84 9.56 -8.29
CA GLN A 56 -31.86 10.48 -7.75
C GLN A 56 -33.29 9.97 -7.92
N GLU A 57 -33.52 8.97 -8.78
CA GLU A 57 -34.83 8.36 -9.00
C GLU A 57 -35.13 7.15 -8.09
N SER A 58 -34.15 6.70 -7.30
CA SER A 58 -34.36 5.57 -6.40
C SER A 58 -35.24 5.95 -5.22
N ARG A 59 -36.16 5.04 -4.86
CA ARG A 59 -37.14 5.22 -3.77
C ARG A 59 -36.50 5.41 -2.39
N GLY A 60 -35.20 5.16 -2.23
CA GLY A 60 -34.46 5.41 -0.99
C GLY A 60 -33.11 6.03 -1.30
N THR A 61 -33.06 7.35 -1.42
CA THR A 61 -31.79 8.07 -1.61
C THR A 61 -30.84 7.72 -0.47
N GLY A 62 -29.69 7.16 -0.81
CA GLY A 62 -28.74 6.64 0.16
C GLY A 62 -27.36 6.47 -0.47
N HIS A 63 -26.36 6.30 0.39
CA HIS A 63 -24.99 6.05 -0.02
C HIS A 63 -24.46 4.84 0.72
N PHE A 64 -23.83 3.96 -0.05
CA PHE A 64 -23.24 2.74 0.45
C PHE A 64 -21.73 2.87 0.37
N GLY A 65 -21.08 2.96 1.53
CA GLY A 65 -19.64 2.82 1.68
C GLY A 65 -19.23 1.36 1.84
N LEU A 66 -17.93 1.14 2.06
CA LEU A 66 -17.36 -0.20 2.22
C LEU A 66 -17.87 -0.90 3.50
N TRP A 67 -17.97 -0.14 4.59
CA TRP A 67 -18.30 -0.64 5.94
C TRP A 67 -19.48 0.10 6.61
N GLN A 68 -19.99 1.18 6.00
CA GLN A 68 -21.14 1.94 6.47
C GLN A 68 -22.10 2.20 5.31
N ALA A 69 -23.39 1.99 5.53
CA ALA A 69 -24.45 2.26 4.58
C ALA A 69 -25.48 3.20 5.23
N CYS A 70 -25.75 4.34 4.60
CA CYS A 70 -26.78 5.26 5.07
C CYS A 70 -27.91 5.37 4.07
N ARG A 71 -29.15 5.25 4.57
CA ARG A 71 -30.39 5.34 3.79
C ARG A 71 -31.34 6.37 4.41
N MET A 72 -32.07 7.10 3.56
CA MET A 72 -33.17 7.96 3.99
C MET A 72 -34.42 7.13 4.33
N VAL A 73 -35.09 7.46 5.43
CA VAL A 73 -36.42 6.91 5.77
C VAL A 73 -37.50 7.65 4.95
N GLN A 74 -38.61 6.98 4.63
CA GLN A 74 -39.78 7.64 4.03
C GLN A 74 -40.18 8.86 4.88
N ASP A 75 -40.34 10.02 4.24
CA ASP A 75 -40.46 11.40 4.76
C ASP A 75 -39.18 12.25 4.88
N GLY A 76 -37.99 11.72 4.52
CA GLY A 76 -36.81 12.55 4.23
C GLY A 76 -36.24 13.37 5.41
N GLN A 77 -36.75 13.17 6.62
CA GLN A 77 -36.31 13.89 7.81
C GLN A 77 -35.19 13.16 8.59
N ASP A 78 -35.08 11.83 8.45
CA ASP A 78 -34.09 11.03 9.19
C ASP A 78 -33.22 10.14 8.28
N VAL A 79 -31.90 10.23 8.48
CA VAL A 79 -30.87 9.35 7.89
C VAL A 79 -30.51 8.24 8.87
N ILE A 80 -30.70 6.99 8.46
CA ILE A 80 -30.25 5.82 9.24
C ILE A 80 -28.96 5.31 8.63
N CYS A 81 -27.88 5.35 9.39
CA CYS A 81 -26.59 4.76 9.04
C CYS A 81 -26.37 3.44 9.80
N GLU A 82 -26.16 2.36 9.04
CA GLU A 82 -25.86 1.02 9.55
C GLU A 82 -24.42 0.64 9.18
N GLY A 83 -23.75 -0.11 10.05
CA GLY A 83 -22.36 -0.53 9.84
C GLY A 83 -21.34 0.33 10.59
N LYS A 84 -20.47 -0.34 11.35
CA LYS A 84 -19.34 0.26 12.08
C LYS A 84 -18.13 -0.66 12.00
N LEU A 85 -16.93 -0.09 11.92
CA LEU A 85 -15.68 -0.87 11.94
C LEU A 85 -15.45 -1.63 13.26
N THR A 86 -16.01 -1.16 14.36
CA THR A 86 -15.91 -1.83 15.67
C THR A 86 -16.87 -3.01 15.81
N ASP A 87 -17.89 -3.09 14.96
CA ASP A 87 -18.86 -4.18 14.96
C ASP A 87 -19.08 -4.69 13.53
N PHE A 88 -18.22 -5.62 13.10
CA PHE A 88 -18.31 -6.23 11.77
C PHE A 88 -19.66 -6.93 11.50
N ASN A 89 -20.41 -7.30 12.55
CA ASN A 89 -21.72 -7.91 12.38
C ASN A 89 -22.81 -6.89 12.00
N SER A 90 -22.56 -5.60 12.20
CA SER A 90 -23.45 -4.52 11.76
C SER A 90 -23.34 -4.20 10.26
N ILE A 91 -22.32 -4.72 9.57
CA ILE A 91 -22.13 -4.52 8.13
C ILE A 91 -23.18 -5.37 7.37
N PRO A 92 -23.94 -4.78 6.43
CA PRO A 92 -25.18 -5.37 5.92
C PRO A 92 -25.00 -6.66 5.11
N THR A 93 -23.88 -6.84 4.39
CA THR A 93 -23.64 -8.05 3.58
C THR A 93 -22.31 -8.72 3.88
N PRO A 94 -22.22 -10.06 3.79
CA PRO A 94 -20.95 -10.78 4.00
C PRO A 94 -19.90 -10.43 2.94
N ALA A 95 -20.30 -10.08 1.72
CA ALA A 95 -19.40 -9.64 0.67
C ALA A 95 -18.69 -8.33 1.04
N PHE A 96 -19.43 -7.35 1.56
CA PHE A 96 -18.86 -6.07 2.03
C PHE A 96 -18.01 -6.25 3.28
N ARG A 97 -18.34 -7.20 4.16
CA ARG A 97 -17.46 -7.58 5.29
C ARG A 97 -16.11 -8.09 4.80
N ALA A 98 -16.11 -9.05 3.88
CA ALA A 98 -14.88 -9.59 3.32
C ALA A 98 -14.07 -8.50 2.59
N ALA A 99 -14.73 -7.67 1.78
CA ALA A 99 -14.09 -6.55 1.09
C ALA A 99 -13.45 -5.55 2.08
N THR A 100 -14.14 -5.22 3.18
CA THR A 100 -13.59 -4.37 4.25
C THR A 100 -12.31 -4.97 4.82
N VAL A 101 -12.28 -6.27 5.08
CA VAL A 101 -11.09 -6.97 5.61
C VAL A 101 -9.94 -6.95 4.59
N PHE A 102 -10.19 -7.34 3.33
CA PHE A 102 -9.14 -7.40 2.32
C PHE A 102 -8.53 -6.02 2.02
N ILE A 103 -9.37 -4.99 1.90
CA ILE A 103 -8.90 -3.63 1.63
C ILE A 103 -8.23 -3.05 2.88
N GLY A 104 -8.76 -3.33 4.09
CA GLY A 104 -8.11 -2.96 5.34
C GLY A 104 -6.72 -3.59 5.50
N LEU A 105 -6.56 -4.87 5.16
CA LEU A 105 -5.26 -5.54 5.13
C LEU A 105 -4.32 -4.90 4.09
N SER A 106 -4.84 -4.53 2.92
CA SER A 106 -4.08 -3.81 1.89
C SER A 106 -3.54 -2.46 2.42
N VAL A 107 -4.36 -1.69 3.16
CA VAL A 107 -3.92 -0.45 3.83
C VAL A 107 -2.78 -0.74 4.80
N VAL A 108 -2.89 -1.78 5.63
CA VAL A 108 -1.83 -2.12 6.60
C VAL A 108 -0.54 -2.51 5.88
N ILE A 109 -0.62 -3.37 4.86
CA ILE A 109 0.55 -3.82 4.10
C ILE A 109 1.25 -2.65 3.39
N ILE A 110 0.50 -1.76 2.75
CA ILE A 110 1.12 -0.63 2.03
C ILE A 110 1.77 0.38 3.00
N LEU A 111 1.18 0.59 4.19
CA LEU A 111 1.80 1.40 5.24
C LEU A 111 3.09 0.76 5.75
N LEU A 112 3.10 -0.57 5.98
CA LEU A 112 4.32 -1.30 6.34
C LEU A 112 5.40 -1.18 5.24
N CYS A 113 5.03 -1.28 3.97
CA CYS A 113 5.96 -1.06 2.86
C CYS A 113 6.59 0.34 2.88
N ILE A 114 5.79 1.38 3.15
CA ILE A 114 6.30 2.75 3.30
C ILE A 114 7.24 2.85 4.50
N CYS A 115 6.87 2.28 5.66
CA CYS A 115 7.73 2.24 6.83
C CYS A 115 9.07 1.55 6.52
N CYS A 116 9.06 0.40 5.86
CA CYS A 116 10.26 -0.30 5.42
C CYS A 116 11.13 0.58 4.51
N MET A 117 10.54 1.28 3.55
CA MET A 117 11.28 2.21 2.68
C MET A 117 11.92 3.35 3.45
N VAL A 118 11.21 3.96 4.40
CA VAL A 118 11.77 5.01 5.26
C VAL A 118 12.93 4.45 6.09
N LEU A 119 12.81 3.23 6.62
CA LEU A 119 13.90 2.56 7.33
C LEU A 119 15.12 2.35 6.41
N PHE A 120 14.94 2.04 5.12
CA PHE A 120 16.04 1.97 4.14
C PHE A 120 16.73 3.31 3.86
N PHE A 121 16.05 4.45 4.08
CA PHE A 121 16.66 5.78 3.97
C PHE A 121 17.38 6.21 5.26
N VAL A 122 16.86 5.81 6.43
CA VAL A 122 17.42 6.17 7.75
C VAL A 122 18.59 5.27 8.14
N PHE A 123 18.50 3.98 7.84
CA PHE A 123 19.55 3.00 8.09
C PHE A 123 20.35 2.73 6.81
N HIS A 124 21.68 2.68 6.91
CA HIS A 124 22.53 2.32 5.79
C HIS A 124 22.06 0.98 5.19
N SER A 125 22.02 0.85 3.85
CA SER A 125 21.46 -0.34 3.18
C SER A 125 22.10 -1.64 3.70
N SER A 126 23.37 -1.60 4.11
CA SER A 126 24.05 -2.73 4.75
C SER A 126 23.39 -3.21 6.06
N THR A 127 22.90 -2.30 6.91
CA THR A 127 22.23 -2.64 8.17
C THR A 127 20.88 -3.29 7.91
N VAL A 128 20.12 -2.80 6.93
CA VAL A 128 18.81 -3.39 6.59
C VAL A 128 18.99 -4.79 5.99
N PHE A 129 19.97 -4.99 5.11
CA PHE A 129 20.29 -6.33 4.60
C PHE A 129 20.73 -7.29 5.70
N HIS A 130 21.47 -6.83 6.70
CA HIS A 130 21.82 -7.65 7.87
C HIS A 130 20.59 -8.05 8.68
N ILE A 131 19.65 -7.13 8.95
CA ILE A 131 18.42 -7.43 9.69
C ILE A 131 17.54 -8.42 8.90
N CYS A 132 17.38 -8.21 7.59
CA CYS A 132 16.67 -9.15 6.71
C CYS A 132 17.32 -10.55 6.70
N GLY A 133 18.66 -10.60 6.66
CA GLY A 133 19.40 -11.86 6.73
C GLY A 133 19.18 -12.60 8.05
N TRP A 134 19.19 -11.89 9.18
CA TRP A 134 18.90 -12.48 10.48
C TRP A 134 17.45 -12.99 10.54
N MET A 135 16.47 -12.21 10.07
CA MET A 135 15.08 -12.66 9.99
C MET A 135 14.90 -13.92 9.12
N GLN A 136 15.59 -14.01 7.97
CA GLN A 136 15.51 -15.19 7.10
C GLN A 136 16.13 -16.44 7.74
N VAL A 137 17.22 -16.30 8.50
CA VAL A 137 17.80 -17.40 9.28
C VAL A 137 16.81 -17.89 10.34
N PHE A 138 16.14 -17.00 11.06
CA PHE A 138 15.13 -17.38 12.06
C PHE A 138 13.84 -17.97 11.47
N CYS A 139 13.49 -17.64 10.22
CA CYS A 139 12.33 -18.22 9.54
C CYS A 139 12.64 -19.55 8.82
N GLY A 140 13.92 -19.87 8.63
CA GLY A 140 14.38 -21.06 7.90
C GLY A 140 14.72 -22.26 8.78
N GLU A 141 14.60 -22.12 10.10
CA GLU A 141 14.78 -23.16 11.11
C GLU A 141 13.43 -23.65 11.66
#